data_AF-A0A537PRI3-F1
#
_entry.id   AF-A0A537PRI3-F1
#
_cell.length_a   1.000
_cell.length_b   1.000
_cell.length_c   1.000
_cell.angle_alpha   90.00
_cell.angle_beta   90.00
_cell.angle_gamma   90.00
#
_symmetry.space_group_name_H-M   'P 1'
#
loop_
_entity.id
_entity.type
_entity.pdbx_description
1 polymer ?
#
loop_
_entity_poly.entity_id
_entity_poly.type
_entity_poly.pdbx_seq_one_letter_code
_entity_poly.pdbx_strand_id
1 'polypeptide(L)' 'MLDILIGRGRNGPDSDEKVGLGSIRRPVIGLALGGGAARGFAHIGIVRTLVAHGILPNVVVGTSIGAVVGGA' A
#
# COMPACT_ATOMS: atom_id res chain seq x y z
N MET A 1 -6.39 40.10 16.03
CA MET A 1 -6.65 40.41 14.60
C MET A 1 -5.49 39.98 13.68
N LEU A 2 -4.28 39.72 14.21
CA LEU A 2 -3.16 39.14 13.48
C LEU A 2 -2.98 37.62 13.73
N ASP A 3 -3.71 37.03 14.70
CA ASP A 3 -3.65 35.60 15.04
C ASP A 3 -4.30 34.67 14.01
N ILE A 4 -5.02 35.21 13.03
CA ILE A 4 -5.68 34.45 11.95
C ILE A 4 -4.73 34.24 10.75
N LEU A 5 -3.66 35.04 10.61
CA LEU A 5 -2.65 34.85 9.57
C LEU A 5 -1.59 33.79 9.93
N ILE A 6 -1.49 33.40 11.20
CA ILE A 6 -0.69 32.26 11.63
C ILE A 6 -1.59 31.03 11.53
N GLY A 7 -1.83 30.61 10.29
CA GLY A 7 -2.48 29.35 9.96
C GLY A 7 -1.78 28.22 10.71
N ARG A 8 -2.42 27.79 11.79
CA ARG A 8 -2.12 26.59 12.55
C ARG A 8 -2.28 25.39 11.61
N GLY A 9 -1.19 25.08 10.92
CA GLY A 9 -1.03 23.93 10.03
C GLY A 9 0.37 23.32 10.17
N ARG A 10 1.04 23.50 11.31
CA ARG A 10 2.19 22.67 11.68
C ARG A 10 1.66 21.38 12.29
N ASN A 11 1.25 20.45 11.44
CA ASN A 11 1.12 19.04 11.82
C ASN A 11 2.36 18.32 11.30
N GLY A 12 3.23 17.94 12.23
CA GLY A 12 4.11 16.75 12.20
C GLY A 12 5.06 16.49 11.01
N PRO A 13 6.13 15.71 11.21
CA PRO A 13 7.00 15.22 10.14
C PRO A 13 6.40 14.03 9.38
N ASP A 14 5.08 13.99 9.17
CA ASP A 14 4.45 12.92 8.38
C ASP A 14 3.98 13.50 7.04
N SER A 15 4.90 13.46 6.08
CA SER A 15 4.62 13.56 4.65
C SER A 15 3.78 12.35 4.22
N ASP A 16 2.55 12.26 4.72
CA ASP A 16 1.61 11.22 4.33
C ASP A 16 1.03 11.64 2.97
N GLU A 17 1.72 11.23 1.91
CA GLU A 17 1.26 11.32 0.53
C GLU A 17 -0.16 10.74 0.47
N LYS A 18 -1.16 11.62 0.41
CA LYS A 18 -2.56 11.24 0.59
C LYS A 18 -2.97 10.25 -0.49
N VAL A 19 -3.03 8.96 -0.13
CA VAL A 19 -3.50 7.89 -1.02
C VAL A 19 -4.97 8.13 -1.35
N GLY A 20 -5.35 8.07 -2.62
CA GLY A 20 -6.74 8.28 -3.03
C GLY A 20 -6.98 8.15 -4.52
N LEU A 21 -8.25 8.22 -4.93
CA LEU A 21 -8.71 8.01 -6.32
C LEU A 21 -8.62 9.27 -7.23
N GLY A 22 -8.00 10.36 -6.74
CA GLY A 22 -7.87 11.60 -7.52
C GLY A 22 -6.61 11.59 -8.39
N SER A 23 -6.63 12.28 -9.54
CA SER A 23 -5.51 12.32 -10.50
C SER A 23 -4.20 12.94 -9.96
N ILE A 24 -4.28 13.67 -8.85
CA ILE A 24 -3.14 14.32 -8.17
C ILE A 24 -2.62 13.46 -7.00
N ARG A 25 -3.29 12.35 -6.68
CA ARG A 25 -2.99 11.52 -5.49
C ARG A 25 -2.30 10.22 -5.88
N ARG A 26 -1.51 9.67 -4.96
CA ARG A 26 -0.98 8.31 -5.11
C ARG A 26 -2.15 7.33 -5.26
N PRO A 27 -2.13 6.46 -6.29
CA PRO A 27 -3.22 5.51 -6.51
C PRO A 27 -3.35 4.54 -5.33
N VAL A 28 -4.58 4.16 -5.04
CA VAL A 28 -4.87 3.07 -4.09
C VAL A 28 -4.67 1.74 -4.81
N ILE A 29 -3.80 0.88 -4.28
CA ILE A 29 -3.45 -0.41 -4.88
C ILE A 29 -3.92 -1.55 -3.98
N GLY A 30 -4.74 -2.44 -4.53
CA GLY A 30 -5.09 -3.71 -3.90
C GLY A 30 -4.36 -4.88 -4.56
N LEU A 31 -3.81 -5.80 -3.76
CA LEU A 31 -3.12 -7.01 -4.22
C LEU A 31 -3.91 -8.26 -3.80
N ALA A 32 -4.37 -9.05 -4.76
CA ALA A 32 -5.09 -10.31 -4.53
C ALA A 32 -4.20 -11.51 -4.85
N LEU A 33 -3.92 -12.35 -3.84
CA LEU A 33 -3.05 -13.54 -3.94
C LEU A 33 -3.89 -14.82 -4.00
N GLY A 34 -3.82 -15.51 -5.14
CA GLY A 34 -4.55 -16.77 -5.35
C GLY A 34 -3.95 -17.97 -4.62
N GLY A 35 -4.67 -19.09 -4.65
CA GLY A 35 -4.08 -20.40 -4.33
C GLY A 35 -3.05 -20.83 -5.39
N GLY A 36 -2.15 -21.75 -5.06
CA GLY A 36 -1.08 -22.14 -6.00
C GLY A 36 -0.43 -23.51 -5.77
N ALA A 37 -0.95 -24.31 -4.83
CA ALA A 37 -0.40 -25.61 -4.46
C ALA A 37 1.14 -25.60 -4.35
N ALA A 38 1.83 -26.51 -5.05
CA ALA A 38 3.30 -26.63 -5.03
C ALA A 38 4.04 -25.39 -5.56
N ARG A 39 3.41 -24.54 -6.37
CA ARG A 39 4.02 -23.31 -6.92
C ARG A 39 3.67 -22.05 -6.13
N GLY A 40 2.98 -22.19 -5.00
CA GLY A 40 2.47 -21.06 -4.21
C GLY A 40 3.52 -20.06 -3.75
N PHE A 41 4.78 -20.50 -3.58
CA PHE A 41 5.90 -19.62 -3.22
C PHE A 41 6.25 -18.56 -4.27
N ALA A 42 5.78 -18.70 -5.52
CA ALA A 42 5.96 -17.68 -6.55
C ALA A 42 5.40 -16.31 -6.13
N HIS A 43 4.36 -16.28 -5.28
CA HIS A 43 3.80 -15.04 -4.72
C HIS A 43 4.84 -14.21 -3.97
N ILE A 44 5.83 -14.84 -3.32
CA ILE A 44 6.92 -14.11 -2.62
C ILE A 44 7.76 -13.32 -3.63
N GLY A 45 8.10 -13.93 -4.76
CA GLY A 45 8.86 -13.26 -5.82
C GLY A 45 8.11 -12.06 -6.40
N ILE A 46 6.80 -12.20 -6.59
CA ILE A 46 5.93 -11.12 -7.06
C ILE A 46 5.94 -9.96 -6.06
N VAL A 47 5.69 -10.23 -4.78
CA VAL A 47 5.68 -9.20 -3.72
C VAL A 47 7.03 -8.48 -3.65
N ARG A 48 8.14 -9.22 -3.68
CA ARG A 48 9.49 -8.63 -3.68
C ARG A 48 9.73 -7.71 -4.87
N THR A 49 9.26 -8.10 -6.06
CA THR A 49 9.42 -7.31 -7.28
C THR A 49 8.61 -6.03 -7.23
N LEU A 50 7.35 -6.11 -6.77
CA LEU A 50 6.48 -4.94 -6.60
C LEU A 50 7.11 -3.92 -5.63
N VAL A 51 7.57 -4.38 -4.46
CA VAL A 51 8.24 -3.53 -3.47
C VAL A 51 9.53 -2.92 -4.04
N ALA A 52 10.34 -3.72 -4.76
CA ALA A 52 11.57 -3.23 -5.38
C ALA A 52 11.34 -2.14 -6.44
N HIS A 53 10.12 -2.03 -6.98
CA HIS A 53 9.73 -1.00 -7.95
C HIS A 53 8.89 0.13 -7.32
N GLY A 54 8.83 0.19 -5.98
CA GLY A 54 8.06 1.21 -5.26
C GLY A 54 6.54 1.01 -5.31
N ILE A 55 6.07 -0.14 -5.79
CA ILE A 55 4.65 -0.48 -5.84
C ILE A 55 4.28 -1.12 -4.50
N LEU A 56 3.74 -0.31 -3.59
CA LEU A 56 3.32 -0.73 -2.26
C LEU A 56 1.78 -0.89 -2.22
N PRO A 57 1.25 -2.12 -2.14
CA PRO A 57 -0.18 -2.33 -1.98
C PRO A 57 -0.68 -1.73 -0.67
N ASN A 58 -1.83 -1.07 -0.70
CA ASN A 58 -2.53 -0.58 0.49
C ASN A 58 -3.35 -1.68 1.17
N VAL A 59 -3.81 -2.65 0.38
CA VAL A 59 -4.61 -3.78 0.86
C VAL A 59 -4.08 -5.05 0.20
N VAL A 60 -3.91 -6.10 0.99
CA VAL A 60 -3.57 -7.45 0.51
C VAL A 60 -4.66 -8.40 0.96
N VAL A 61 -5.14 -9.23 0.04
CA VAL A 61 -6.08 -10.32 0.33
C VAL A 61 -5.54 -11.61 -0.27
N GLY A 62 -5.85 -12.76 0.33
CA GLY A 62 -5.36 -14.03 -0.19
C GLY A 62 -6.23 -15.24 0.14
N THR A 63 -6.08 -16.29 -0.67
CA THR A 63 -6.76 -17.58 -0.51
C THR A 63 -5.73 -18.71 -0.42
N SER A 64 -5.88 -19.63 0.55
CA SER A 64 -4.97 -20.76 0.76
C SER A 64 -3.51 -20.28 0.93
N ILE A 65 -2.56 -20.79 0.14
CA ILE A 65 -1.15 -20.36 0.19
C ILE A 65 -0.97 -18.86 -0.06
N GLY A 66 -1.85 -18.23 -0.85
CA GLY A 66 -1.86 -16.79 -1.04
C GLY A 66 -2.25 -16.03 0.21
N ALA A 67 -3.09 -16.60 1.08
CA ALA A 67 -3.42 -16.02 2.39
C ALA A 67 -2.21 -16.03 3.32
N VAL A 68 -1.50 -17.16 3.40
CA VAL A 68 -0.29 -17.31 4.22
C VAL A 68 0.80 -16.32 3.77
N VAL A 69 1.04 -16.21 2.46
CA VAL A 69 2.00 -15.23 1.92
C VAL A 69 1.51 -13.80 2.13
N GLY A 70 0.19 -13.58 2.10
CA GLY A 70 -0.45 -12.28 2.36
C GLY A 70 -0.49 -11.87 3.83
N GLY A 71 -0.02 -12.71 4.76
CA GLY A 71 0.06 -12.40 6.19
C GLY A 71 -1.11 -12.89 7.04
N ALA A 72 -1.87 -13.88 6.57
CA ALA A 72 -2.91 -14.57 7.35
C ALA A 72 -2.34 -15.64 8.29
#